data_AF-A0A5J4QX32-F1
#
_entry.id   AF-A0A5J4QX32-F1
#
_cell.length_a   1.000
_cell.length_b   1.000
_cell.length_c   1.000
_cell.angle_alpha   90.00
_cell.angle_beta   90.00
_cell.angle_gamma   90.00
#
_symmetry.space_group_name_H-M   'P 1'
#
loop_
_entity.id
_entity.type
_entity.pdbx_description
1 polymer ?
#
loop_
_entity_poly.entity_id
_entity_poly.type
_entity_poly.pdbx_seq_one_letter_code
_entity_poly.pdbx_strand_id
1 'polypeptide(L)'
;MQCTNPVHLKIDDIQFMSGKTGRVVPCGKCLACLSRRRAQWSVRLEKELAVSSSAFFITLTYAEDCPTSVSKRDCQLFMKRLRKACEPYRLRYFLVSEYGTKSLRPHYHLILFNFPREQYDLHSVLFAAWDKGFFAVGTVTSKSINYTTKYCLAVANLPSYLEKPFMLSSRRPGIGACYLSDAVLSYHRAGLVDYITKPDGVKVAMPQYYKDRIFDDAMKLAISEKNTALLNDAVIDELEEDNEYQKENRKNVPRGTFISVPSLHQQRVDDYERKQIANLTKNTKLS
;
A
#
# COMPACT_ATOMS: atom_id res chain seq x y z
N MET A 1 -7.45 6.90 6.16
CA MET A 1 -8.75 6.21 5.97
C MET A 1 -8.81 4.98 6.86
N GLN A 2 -9.85 4.88 7.70
CA GLN A 2 -10.12 3.72 8.54
C GLN A 2 -10.86 2.62 7.76
N CYS A 3 -10.84 1.40 8.28
CA CYS A 3 -11.55 0.28 7.68
C CYS A 3 -13.06 0.44 7.88
N THR A 4 -13.83 0.47 6.80
CA THR A 4 -15.29 0.66 6.85
C THR A 4 -16.08 -0.56 7.35
N ASN A 5 -15.48 -1.74 7.35
CA ASN A 5 -16.14 -2.96 7.81
C ASN A 5 -15.12 -3.84 8.53
N PRO A 6 -14.73 -3.53 9.78
CA PRO A 6 -13.80 -4.35 10.54
C PRO A 6 -14.39 -5.73 10.89
N VAL A 7 -13.54 -6.73 11.08
CA VAL A 7 -13.92 -8.12 11.36
C VAL A 7 -13.51 -8.47 12.79
N HIS A 8 -14.43 -9.08 13.54
CA HIS A 8 -14.14 -9.64 14.85
C HIS A 8 -13.59 -11.06 14.69
N LEU A 9 -12.35 -11.27 15.13
CA LEU A 9 -11.79 -12.62 15.17
C LEU A 9 -12.44 -13.39 16.32
N LYS A 10 -13.04 -14.54 16.00
CA LYS A 10 -13.53 -15.48 17.01
C LYS A 10 -12.32 -16.09 17.71
N ILE A 11 -12.32 -16.02 19.03
CA ILE A 11 -11.40 -16.76 19.90
C ILE A 11 -12.05 -18.11 20.23
N ASP A 12 -11.24 -19.17 20.27
CA ASP A 12 -11.68 -20.46 20.78
C ASP A 12 -11.72 -20.46 22.32
N ASP A 13 -12.38 -21.46 22.89
CA ASP A 13 -12.61 -21.54 24.35
C ASP A 13 -11.30 -21.58 25.13
N ILE A 14 -10.26 -22.20 24.57
CA ILE A 14 -8.92 -22.30 25.17
C ILE A 14 -8.28 -20.90 25.25
N GLN A 15 -8.39 -20.10 24.19
CA GLN A 15 -7.89 -18.73 24.16
C GLN A 15 -8.65 -17.82 25.13
N PHE A 16 -9.97 -17.99 25.24
CA PHE A 16 -10.78 -17.25 26.20
C PHE A 16 -10.40 -17.58 27.66
N MET A 17 -10.25 -18.87 27.99
CA MET A 17 -9.81 -19.31 29.32
C MET A 17 -8.38 -18.85 29.68
N SER A 18 -7.53 -18.58 28.68
CA SER A 18 -6.21 -17.96 28.87
C SER A 18 -6.23 -16.44 29.03
N GLY A 19 -7.42 -15.82 29.12
CA GLY A 19 -7.59 -14.38 29.30
C GLY A 19 -7.43 -13.54 28.02
N LYS A 20 -7.44 -14.16 26.83
CA LYS A 20 -7.37 -13.43 25.56
C LYS A 20 -8.77 -12.92 25.18
N THR A 21 -8.87 -11.64 24.83
CA THR A 21 -10.08 -11.04 24.27
C THR A 21 -10.06 -11.09 22.74
N GLY A 22 -11.26 -11.19 22.15
CA GLY A 22 -11.42 -11.19 20.69
C GLY A 22 -10.89 -9.89 20.10
N ARG A 23 -10.03 -9.98 19.07
CA ARG A 23 -9.40 -8.80 18.46
C ARG A 23 -10.18 -8.35 17.22
N VAL A 24 -10.40 -7.05 17.10
CA VAL A 24 -10.97 -6.43 15.91
C VAL A 24 -9.84 -6.19 14.90
N VAL A 25 -9.97 -6.76 13.71
CA VAL A 25 -8.99 -6.61 12.63
C VAL A 25 -9.63 -5.98 11.39
N PRO A 26 -8.86 -5.26 10.58
CA PRO A 26 -9.38 -4.75 9.32
C PRO A 26 -9.78 -5.86 8.33
N CYS A 27 -10.85 -5.69 7.56
CA CYS A 27 -11.35 -6.73 6.64
C CYS A 27 -10.39 -7.09 5.49
N GLY A 28 -9.43 -6.24 5.17
CA GLY A 28 -8.48 -6.48 4.08
C GLY A 28 -9.08 -6.35 2.67
N LYS A 29 -10.36 -5.96 2.54
CA LYS A 29 -11.10 -5.90 1.27
C LYS A 29 -11.61 -4.50 0.89
N CYS A 30 -11.92 -3.64 1.86
CA CYS A 30 -12.41 -2.29 1.55
C CYS A 30 -11.31 -1.37 0.98
N LEU A 31 -11.69 -0.29 0.30
CA LEU A 31 -10.76 0.66 -0.32
C LEU A 31 -9.69 1.18 0.64
N ALA A 32 -10.06 1.47 1.89
CA ALA A 32 -9.10 1.87 2.92
C ALA A 32 -8.06 0.77 3.21
N CYS A 33 -8.50 -0.48 3.32
CA CYS A 33 -7.60 -1.62 3.53
C CYS A 33 -6.68 -1.88 2.33
N LEU A 34 -7.22 -1.79 1.11
CA LEU A 34 -6.45 -1.98 -0.12
C LEU A 34 -5.44 -0.83 -0.33
N SER A 35 -5.85 0.41 -0.05
CA SER A 35 -4.98 1.59 -0.07
C SER A 35 -3.85 1.47 0.96
N ARG A 36 -4.17 1.03 2.18
CA ARG A 36 -3.14 0.74 3.19
C ARG A 36 -2.19 -0.36 2.71
N ARG A 37 -2.70 -1.46 2.14
CA ARG A 37 -1.85 -2.54 1.59
C ARG A 37 -0.92 -2.02 0.49
N ARG A 38 -1.43 -1.16 -0.40
CA ARG A 38 -0.64 -0.48 -1.43
C ARG A 38 0.49 0.33 -0.79
N ALA A 39 0.18 1.19 0.18
CA ALA A 39 1.17 2.00 0.88
C ALA A 39 2.23 1.14 1.57
N GLN A 40 1.84 0.03 2.19
CA GLN A 40 2.79 -0.90 2.81
C GLN A 40 3.77 -1.51 1.80
N TRP A 41 3.29 -1.88 0.61
CA TRP A 41 4.18 -2.36 -0.46
C TRP A 41 5.08 -1.26 -0.99
N SER A 42 4.57 -0.03 -1.18
CA SER A 42 5.38 1.10 -1.61
C SER A 42 6.56 1.33 -0.67
N VAL A 43 6.33 1.36 0.64
CA VAL A 43 7.40 1.52 1.63
C VAL A 43 8.43 0.39 1.53
N ARG A 44 7.99 -0.86 1.38
CA ARG A 44 8.91 -2.00 1.26
C ARG A 44 9.76 -1.94 -0.01
N LEU A 45 9.18 -1.49 -1.12
CA LEU A 45 9.89 -1.29 -2.38
C LEU A 45 10.86 -0.12 -2.30
N GLU A 46 10.49 0.98 -1.66
CA GLU A 46 11.36 2.12 -1.39
C GLU A 46 12.58 1.70 -0.54
N LYS A 47 12.38 0.91 0.52
CA LYS A 47 13.48 0.39 1.35
C LYS A 47 14.39 -0.57 0.60
N GLU A 48 13.82 -1.45 -0.23
CA GLU A 48 14.61 -2.34 -1.09
C GLU A 48 15.44 -1.56 -2.11
N LEU A 49 14.83 -0.57 -2.76
CA LEU A 49 15.49 0.30 -3.74
C LEU A 49 16.71 1.02 -3.12
N ALA A 50 16.57 1.52 -1.89
CA ALA A 50 17.62 2.28 -1.21
C ALA A 50 18.93 1.48 -0.96
N VAL A 51 18.87 0.15 -0.99
CA VAL A 51 20.04 -0.73 -0.77
C VAL A 51 20.40 -1.55 -2.00
N SER A 52 19.66 -1.38 -3.11
CA SER A 52 19.88 -2.16 -4.33
C SER A 52 21.00 -1.55 -5.17
N SER A 53 21.86 -2.38 -5.76
CA SER A 53 22.95 -1.89 -6.64
C SER A 53 22.43 -1.28 -7.94
N SER A 54 21.30 -1.76 -8.42
CA SER A 54 20.59 -1.24 -9.59
C SER A 54 19.11 -1.55 -9.48
N ALA A 55 18.27 -0.81 -10.20
CA ALA A 55 16.84 -1.05 -10.26
C ALA A 55 16.24 -0.63 -11.61
N PHE A 56 15.37 -1.47 -12.16
CA PHE A 56 14.73 -1.27 -13.46
C PHE A 56 13.23 -1.50 -13.36
N PHE A 57 12.45 -0.57 -13.90
CA PHE A 57 11.02 -0.76 -14.10
C PHE A 57 10.81 -1.35 -15.49
N ILE A 58 10.20 -2.51 -15.56
CA ILE A 58 10.06 -3.29 -16.78
C ILE A 58 8.59 -3.60 -16.98
N THR A 59 8.09 -3.37 -18.18
CA THR A 59 6.77 -3.87 -18.58
C THR A 59 6.95 -5.08 -19.50
N LEU A 60 6.12 -6.09 -19.34
CA LEU A 60 6.08 -7.26 -20.21
C LEU A 60 4.69 -7.35 -20.85
N THR A 61 4.67 -7.48 -22.16
CA THR A 61 3.44 -7.61 -22.95
C THR A 61 3.58 -8.79 -23.91
N TYR A 62 2.51 -9.55 -24.08
CA TYR A 62 2.46 -10.56 -25.13
C TYR A 62 2.53 -9.91 -26.51
N ALA A 63 3.04 -10.62 -27.53
CA ALA A 63 2.95 -10.22 -28.93
C ALA A 63 1.56 -10.58 -29.50
N GLU A 64 1.49 -10.92 -30.79
CA GLU A 64 0.30 -11.49 -31.42
C GLU A 64 -0.12 -12.79 -30.73
N ASP A 65 -1.39 -13.19 -30.86
CA ASP A 65 -2.00 -14.31 -30.10
C ASP A 65 -1.88 -14.17 -28.58
N CYS A 66 -2.23 -12.98 -28.07
CA CYS A 66 -2.23 -12.71 -26.64
C CYS A 66 -3.23 -13.63 -25.92
N PRO A 67 -2.82 -14.34 -24.84
CA PRO A 67 -3.73 -15.14 -24.07
C PRO A 67 -4.86 -14.29 -23.49
N THR A 68 -6.03 -14.90 -23.31
CA THR A 68 -7.20 -14.24 -22.73
C THR A 68 -6.93 -13.76 -21.30
N SER A 69 -6.08 -14.49 -20.55
CA SER A 69 -5.88 -14.28 -19.12
C SER A 69 -4.41 -14.10 -18.72
N VAL A 70 -4.20 -13.48 -17.55
CA VAL A 70 -2.87 -13.38 -16.94
C VAL A 70 -2.34 -14.77 -16.55
N SER A 71 -1.05 -15.02 -16.81
CA SER A 71 -0.39 -16.30 -16.57
C SER A 71 0.75 -16.17 -15.58
N LYS A 72 0.52 -16.68 -14.36
CA LYS A 72 1.56 -16.77 -13.33
C LYS A 72 2.72 -17.65 -13.75
N ARG A 73 2.43 -18.70 -14.54
CA ARG A 73 3.43 -19.65 -15.02
C ARG A 73 4.43 -18.97 -15.96
N ASP A 74 3.96 -18.12 -16.86
CA ASP A 74 4.82 -17.39 -17.80
C ASP A 74 5.78 -16.46 -17.06
N CYS A 75 5.29 -15.70 -16.08
CA CYS A 75 6.14 -14.85 -15.26
C CYS A 75 7.19 -15.65 -14.46
N GLN A 76 6.83 -16.84 -13.96
CA GLN A 76 7.77 -17.71 -13.25
C GLN A 76 8.88 -18.25 -14.18
N LEU A 77 8.52 -18.67 -15.39
CA LEU A 77 9.48 -19.17 -16.39
C LEU A 77 10.40 -18.04 -16.87
N PHE A 78 9.84 -16.86 -17.14
CA PHE A 78 10.61 -15.65 -17.42
C PHE A 78 11.65 -15.38 -16.32
N MET A 79 11.22 -15.30 -15.05
CA MET A 79 12.15 -15.07 -13.94
C MET A 79 13.17 -16.20 -13.75
N LYS A 80 12.82 -17.45 -14.09
CA LYS A 80 13.75 -18.58 -14.06
C LYS A 80 14.85 -18.42 -15.11
N ARG A 81 14.49 -18.08 -16.36
CA ARG A 81 15.45 -17.82 -17.45
C ARG A 81 16.34 -16.62 -17.13
N LEU A 82 15.73 -15.53 -16.67
CA LEU A 82 16.44 -14.31 -16.28
C LEU A 82 17.51 -14.57 -15.22
N ARG A 83 17.15 -15.33 -14.17
CA ARG A 83 18.11 -15.70 -13.11
C ARG A 83 19.23 -16.58 -13.60
N LYS A 84 18.92 -17.59 -14.42
CA LYS A 84 19.93 -18.50 -14.99
C LYS A 84 20.94 -17.73 -15.86
N ALA A 85 20.47 -16.75 -16.63
CA ALA A 85 21.33 -15.93 -17.48
C ALA A 85 22.28 -15.02 -16.70
N CYS A 86 21.92 -14.64 -15.47
CA CYS A 86 22.68 -13.75 -14.61
C CYS A 86 23.38 -14.47 -13.45
N GLU A 87 23.53 -15.79 -13.47
CA GLU A 87 24.33 -16.48 -12.44
C GLU A 87 25.79 -15.98 -12.47
N PRO A 88 26.44 -15.76 -11.31
CA PRO A 88 26.00 -16.09 -9.95
C PRO A 88 25.23 -14.96 -9.23
N TYR A 89 24.86 -13.88 -9.91
CA TYR A 89 24.26 -12.69 -9.30
C TYR A 89 22.84 -12.93 -8.79
N ARG A 90 22.56 -12.43 -7.58
CA ARG A 90 21.26 -12.62 -6.92
C ARG A 90 20.27 -11.52 -7.27
N LEU A 91 19.50 -11.75 -8.33
CA LEU A 91 18.40 -10.87 -8.72
C LEU A 91 17.25 -10.90 -7.71
N ARG A 92 16.73 -9.71 -7.38
CA ARG A 92 15.49 -9.54 -6.60
C ARG A 92 14.43 -8.86 -7.45
N TYR A 93 13.17 -9.12 -7.15
CA TYR A 93 12.08 -8.59 -7.97
C TYR A 93 10.75 -8.45 -7.22
N PHE A 94 9.90 -7.58 -7.77
CA PHE A 94 8.49 -7.46 -7.46
C PHE A 94 7.71 -7.32 -8.78
N LEU A 95 6.78 -8.23 -9.04
CA LEU A 95 6.02 -8.32 -10.28
C LEU A 95 4.53 -8.36 -9.97
N VAL A 96 3.75 -7.63 -10.74
CA VAL A 96 2.28 -7.65 -10.68
C VAL A 96 1.74 -7.91 -12.07
N SER A 97 0.64 -8.64 -12.15
CA SER A 97 -0.15 -8.72 -13.37
C SER A 97 -1.30 -7.71 -13.31
N GLU A 98 -1.74 -7.25 -14.47
CA GLU A 98 -2.92 -6.41 -14.62
C GLU A 98 -3.57 -6.66 -15.98
N TYR A 99 -4.77 -6.12 -16.15
CA TYR A 99 -5.47 -6.08 -17.42
C TYR A 99 -5.52 -4.63 -17.91
N GLY A 100 -5.23 -4.44 -19.20
CA GLY A 100 -5.38 -3.15 -19.85
C GLY A 100 -6.83 -2.65 -19.76
N THR A 101 -7.02 -1.35 -19.52
CA THR A 101 -8.34 -0.78 -19.23
C THR A 101 -9.34 -0.85 -20.39
N LYS A 102 -8.86 -0.86 -21.64
CA LYS A 102 -9.72 -0.88 -22.84
C LYS A 102 -9.93 -2.27 -23.40
N SER A 103 -8.83 -3.01 -23.61
CA SER A 103 -8.84 -4.30 -24.31
C SER A 103 -8.81 -5.51 -23.39
N LEU A 104 -8.73 -5.31 -22.06
CA LEU A 104 -8.48 -6.38 -21.08
C LEU A 104 -7.32 -7.29 -21.47
N ARG A 105 -6.30 -6.72 -22.12
CA ARG A 105 -5.09 -7.46 -22.49
C ARG A 105 -4.25 -7.72 -21.24
N PRO A 106 -3.81 -8.96 -20.99
CA PRO A 106 -2.84 -9.25 -19.94
C PRO A 106 -1.56 -8.43 -20.11
N HIS A 107 -1.13 -7.83 -19.01
CA HIS A 107 0.08 -7.03 -18.95
C HIS A 107 0.76 -7.23 -17.59
N TYR A 108 2.08 -7.07 -17.55
CA TYR A 108 2.85 -7.27 -16.32
C TYR A 108 3.79 -6.10 -16.07
N HIS A 109 3.81 -5.64 -14.82
CA HIS A 109 4.77 -4.65 -14.33
C HIS A 109 5.74 -5.32 -13.39
N LEU A 110 7.02 -5.09 -13.62
CA LEU A 110 8.13 -5.68 -12.90
C LEU A 110 9.05 -4.57 -12.41
N ILE A 111 9.41 -4.62 -11.13
CA ILE A 111 10.58 -3.92 -10.61
C ILE A 111 11.65 -4.97 -10.39
N LEU A 112 12.72 -4.88 -11.17
CA LEU A 112 13.89 -5.74 -11.07
C LEU A 112 14.98 -5.01 -10.30
N PHE A 113 15.57 -5.65 -9.30
CA PHE A 113 16.63 -5.12 -8.45
C PHE A 113 17.90 -5.97 -8.57
N ASN A 114 19.04 -5.31 -8.36
CA ASN A 114 20.37 -5.90 -8.33
C ASN A 114 20.77 -6.58 -9.65
N PHE A 115 20.35 -6.02 -10.77
CA PHE A 115 20.81 -6.49 -12.08
C PHE A 115 22.28 -6.08 -12.32
N PRO A 116 23.16 -7.04 -12.66
CA PRO A 116 24.60 -6.81 -12.88
C PRO A 116 24.89 -6.10 -14.22
N ARG A 117 24.54 -4.81 -14.30
CA ARG A 117 24.59 -4.02 -15.55
C ARG A 117 26.00 -3.81 -16.12
N GLU A 118 27.04 -4.05 -15.32
CA GLU A 118 28.43 -3.93 -15.77
C GLU A 118 28.89 -5.20 -16.50
N GLN A 119 28.24 -6.33 -16.25
CA GLN A 119 28.60 -7.64 -16.82
C GLN A 119 27.66 -8.07 -17.94
N TYR A 120 26.43 -7.54 -17.96
CA TYR A 120 25.41 -7.94 -18.91
C TYR A 120 24.64 -6.74 -19.45
N ASP A 121 24.32 -6.80 -20.74
CA ASP A 121 23.33 -5.91 -21.34
C ASP A 121 21.91 -6.36 -20.96
N LEU A 122 21.16 -5.45 -20.34
CA LEU A 122 19.80 -5.74 -19.85
C LEU A 122 18.85 -6.09 -21.00
N HIS A 123 18.92 -5.38 -22.13
CA HIS A 123 18.00 -5.60 -23.24
C HIS A 123 18.17 -6.98 -23.86
N SER A 124 19.42 -7.40 -24.09
CA SER A 124 19.77 -8.72 -24.62
C SER A 124 19.29 -9.83 -23.70
N VAL A 125 19.50 -9.68 -22.38
CA VAL A 125 19.07 -10.66 -21.38
C VAL A 125 17.54 -10.73 -21.28
N LEU A 126 16.84 -9.59 -21.33
CA LEU A 126 15.38 -9.55 -21.34
C LEU A 126 14.79 -10.17 -22.60
N PHE A 127 15.38 -9.89 -23.76
CA PHE A 127 14.97 -10.47 -25.04
C PHE A 127 15.07 -11.99 -25.03
N ALA A 128 16.17 -12.54 -24.53
CA ALA A 128 16.33 -13.99 -24.39
C ALA A 128 15.38 -14.61 -23.32
N ALA A 129 15.04 -13.85 -22.26
CA ALA A 129 14.21 -14.35 -21.18
C ALA A 129 12.70 -14.24 -21.45
N TRP A 130 12.24 -13.25 -22.20
CA TRP A 130 10.83 -13.02 -22.55
C TRP A 130 10.55 -13.37 -24.01
N ASP A 131 10.26 -14.64 -24.23
CA ASP A 131 9.99 -15.28 -25.53
C ASP A 131 8.54 -15.09 -26.03
N LYS A 132 7.75 -14.23 -25.38
CA LYS A 132 6.30 -14.12 -25.62
C LYS A 132 5.86 -12.80 -26.19
N GLY A 133 6.77 -11.84 -26.35
CA GLY A 133 6.48 -10.58 -27.01
C GLY A 133 7.40 -9.45 -26.60
N PHE A 134 6.81 -8.31 -26.29
CA PHE A 134 7.53 -7.05 -26.13
C PHE A 134 7.78 -6.72 -24.67
N PHE A 135 8.83 -5.94 -24.44
CA PHE A 135 9.12 -5.34 -23.16
C PHE A 135 9.54 -3.89 -23.32
N ALA A 136 9.30 -3.07 -22.29
CA ALA A 136 9.87 -1.74 -22.18
C ALA A 136 10.63 -1.62 -20.87
N VAL A 137 11.72 -0.87 -20.88
CA VAL A 137 12.55 -0.60 -19.70
C VAL A 137 12.47 0.88 -19.37
N GLY A 138 12.29 1.18 -18.10
CA GLY A 138 12.27 2.52 -17.55
C GLY A 138 12.91 2.57 -16.16
N THR A 139 12.90 3.77 -15.58
CA THR A 139 13.50 4.03 -14.27
C THR A 139 12.54 3.73 -13.13
N VAL A 140 13.09 3.24 -12.02
CA VAL A 140 12.32 3.08 -10.78
C VAL A 140 12.25 4.43 -10.06
N THR A 141 11.04 4.94 -9.91
CA THR A 141 10.72 6.19 -9.21
C THR A 141 9.57 5.94 -8.25
N SER A 142 9.29 6.88 -7.35
CA SER A 142 8.08 6.81 -6.51
C SER A 142 6.81 6.67 -7.36
N LYS A 143 6.78 7.25 -8.57
CA LYS A 143 5.66 7.11 -9.52
C LYS A 143 5.53 5.68 -10.04
N SER A 144 6.62 5.04 -10.48
CA SER A 144 6.55 3.65 -10.99
C SER A 144 6.34 2.61 -9.87
N ILE A 145 6.86 2.84 -8.66
CA ILE A 145 6.48 2.07 -7.46
C ILE A 145 4.98 2.19 -7.18
N ASN A 146 4.45 3.41 -7.18
CA ASN A 146 3.02 3.63 -6.96
C ASN A 146 2.17 3.03 -8.07
N TYR A 147 2.64 3.05 -9.32
CA TYR A 147 1.97 2.41 -10.44
C TYR A 147 1.91 0.90 -10.24
N THR A 148 3.05 0.25 -10.01
CA THR A 148 3.16 -1.19 -9.80
C THR A 148 2.30 -1.65 -8.63
N THR A 149 2.24 -0.89 -7.54
CA THR A 149 1.44 -1.23 -6.35
C THR A 149 -0.05 -0.95 -6.51
N LYS A 150 -0.49 -0.26 -7.58
CA LYS A 150 -1.90 0.03 -7.87
C LYS A 150 -2.72 -1.24 -8.08
N TYR A 151 -2.11 -2.36 -8.49
CA TYR A 151 -2.78 -3.66 -8.64
C TYR A 151 -3.57 -4.08 -7.39
N CYS A 152 -3.13 -3.66 -6.19
CA CYS A 152 -3.82 -3.90 -4.92
C CYS A 152 -5.28 -3.41 -4.93
N LEU A 153 -5.61 -2.44 -5.79
CA LEU A 153 -6.93 -1.79 -5.90
C LEU A 153 -7.78 -2.37 -7.04
N ALA A 154 -7.22 -3.13 -7.97
CA ALA A 154 -7.80 -3.37 -9.29
C ALA A 154 -8.69 -4.63 -9.42
N VAL A 155 -9.08 -5.28 -8.31
CA VAL A 155 -9.68 -6.63 -8.35
C VAL A 155 -11.20 -6.61 -8.57
N ALA A 156 -11.89 -5.48 -8.40
CA ALA A 156 -13.34 -5.46 -8.23
C ALA A 156 -14.20 -5.63 -9.51
N ASN A 157 -13.65 -5.39 -10.71
CA ASN A 157 -14.46 -5.23 -11.94
C ASN A 157 -14.06 -6.18 -13.10
N LEU A 158 -13.52 -7.37 -12.80
CA LEU A 158 -13.09 -8.30 -13.85
C LEU A 158 -14.18 -9.35 -14.14
N PRO A 159 -14.44 -9.66 -15.43
CA PRO A 159 -15.28 -10.79 -15.80
C PRO A 159 -14.86 -12.09 -15.12
N SER A 160 -15.84 -12.92 -14.74
CA SER A 160 -15.60 -14.14 -13.95
C SER A 160 -14.77 -15.21 -14.66
N TYR A 161 -14.73 -15.19 -16.00
CA TYR A 161 -13.92 -16.11 -16.80
C TYR A 161 -12.44 -15.73 -16.84
N LEU A 162 -12.07 -14.54 -16.35
CA LEU A 162 -10.68 -14.10 -16.29
C LEU A 162 -10.00 -14.53 -15.00
N GLU A 163 -8.74 -14.91 -15.14
CA GLU A 163 -7.89 -15.16 -13.97
C GLU A 163 -7.68 -13.87 -13.18
N LYS A 164 -7.66 -14.00 -11.85
CA LYS A 164 -7.46 -12.83 -10.99
C LYS A 164 -6.02 -12.32 -11.11
N PRO A 165 -5.81 -10.99 -11.14
CA PRO A 165 -4.49 -10.40 -11.06
C PRO A 165 -3.71 -10.92 -9.85
N PHE A 166 -2.44 -11.22 -10.06
CA PHE A 166 -1.55 -11.77 -9.04
C PHE A 166 -0.32 -10.90 -8.85
N MET A 167 0.40 -11.18 -7.76
CA MET A 167 1.71 -10.60 -7.49
C MET A 167 2.72 -11.70 -7.16
N LEU A 168 3.93 -11.51 -7.65
CA LEU A 168 5.10 -12.31 -7.33
C LEU A 168 6.18 -11.40 -6.76
N SER A 169 6.97 -11.90 -5.81
CA SER A 169 8.09 -11.15 -5.27
C SER A 169 9.17 -12.06 -4.72
N SER A 170 10.35 -11.50 -4.51
CA SER A 170 11.43 -12.17 -3.79
C SER A 170 11.10 -12.30 -2.30
N ARG A 171 11.19 -13.53 -1.78
CA ARG A 171 10.72 -13.88 -0.43
C ARG A 171 11.82 -14.23 0.57
N ARG A 172 13.07 -14.39 0.11
CA ARG A 172 14.21 -14.79 0.92
C ARG A 172 15.39 -13.82 0.71
N PRO A 173 15.63 -12.88 1.64
CA PRO A 173 14.62 -12.37 2.57
C PRO A 173 13.48 -11.67 1.80
N GLY A 174 12.39 -11.32 2.48
CA GLY A 174 11.29 -10.58 1.86
C GLY A 174 11.74 -9.20 1.35
N ILE A 175 11.08 -8.67 0.32
CA ILE A 175 11.34 -7.29 -0.17
C ILE A 175 11.23 -6.29 0.99
N GLY A 176 12.24 -5.43 1.11
CA GLY A 176 12.37 -4.40 2.14
C GLY A 176 12.94 -4.87 3.48
N ALA A 177 13.37 -6.14 3.58
CA ALA A 177 13.89 -6.69 4.84
C ALA A 177 15.11 -5.97 5.40
N CYS A 178 15.87 -5.24 4.56
CA CYS A 178 16.98 -4.38 4.97
C CYS A 178 16.59 -3.32 6.01
N TYR A 179 15.30 -2.98 6.12
CA TYR A 179 14.81 -2.06 7.13
C TYR A 179 14.94 -2.61 8.56
N LEU A 180 14.99 -3.93 8.73
CA LEU A 180 14.98 -4.60 10.03
C LEU A 180 16.39 -4.74 10.62
N SER A 181 17.12 -3.63 10.77
CA SER A 181 18.40 -3.60 11.48
C SER A 181 18.19 -3.50 12.99
N ASP A 182 19.18 -3.92 13.79
CA ASP A 182 19.09 -3.92 15.26
C ASP A 182 18.79 -2.53 15.85
N ALA A 183 19.35 -1.48 15.25
CA ALA A 183 19.06 -0.11 15.64
C ALA A 183 17.59 0.27 15.41
N VAL A 184 17.02 -0.13 14.27
CA VAL A 184 15.60 0.11 13.95
C VAL A 184 14.70 -0.70 14.88
N LEU A 185 15.03 -1.96 15.15
CA LEU A 185 14.31 -2.80 16.10
C LEU A 185 14.29 -2.16 17.48
N SER A 186 15.45 -1.72 17.98
CA SER A 186 15.61 -1.09 19.29
C SER A 186 14.79 0.20 19.41
N TYR A 187 14.87 1.08 18.39
CA TYR A 187 14.08 2.31 18.34
C TYR A 187 12.57 2.05 18.43
N HIS A 188 12.05 1.14 17.59
CA HIS A 188 10.62 0.87 17.54
C HIS A 188 10.11 0.21 18.81
N ARG A 189 10.88 -0.72 19.39
CA ARG A 189 10.53 -1.41 20.64
C ARG A 189 10.53 -0.45 21.82
N ALA A 190 11.58 0.37 21.97
CA ALA A 190 11.71 1.31 23.09
C ALA A 190 10.56 2.34 23.11
N GLY A 191 10.19 2.88 21.95
CA GLY A 191 9.14 3.91 21.87
C GLY A 191 7.73 3.37 21.58
N LEU A 192 7.57 2.06 21.40
CA LEU A 192 6.34 1.44 20.86
C LEU A 192 5.82 2.21 19.62
N VAL A 193 6.72 2.45 18.66
CA VAL A 193 6.47 3.28 17.48
C VAL A 193 6.05 2.39 16.31
N ASP A 194 4.79 2.46 15.87
CA ASP A 194 4.24 1.58 14.84
C ASP A 194 4.04 2.25 13.46
N TYR A 195 4.76 3.34 13.23
CA TYR A 195 4.84 4.08 11.97
C TYR A 195 6.28 4.22 11.49
N ILE A 196 6.46 4.59 10.22
CA ILE A 196 7.74 4.90 9.60
C ILE A 196 7.70 6.36 9.16
N THR A 197 8.74 7.11 9.50
CA THR A 197 8.92 8.49 9.01
C THR A 197 9.64 8.43 7.66
N LYS A 198 9.02 8.99 6.63
CA LYS A 198 9.62 9.18 5.32
C LYS A 198 10.60 10.37 5.34
N PRO A 199 11.51 10.50 4.35
CA PRO A 199 12.47 11.61 4.30
C PRO A 199 11.83 13.01 4.26
N ASP A 200 10.59 13.10 3.77
CA ASP A 200 9.77 14.33 3.75
C ASP A 200 9.12 14.65 5.11
N GLY A 201 9.41 13.87 6.16
CA GLY A 201 8.81 14.00 7.49
C GLY A 201 7.44 13.35 7.62
N VAL A 202 6.85 12.84 6.54
CA VAL A 202 5.51 12.24 6.56
C VAL A 202 5.56 10.89 7.28
N LYS A 203 4.69 10.71 8.27
CA LYS A 203 4.51 9.44 8.97
C LYS A 203 3.59 8.52 8.17
N VAL A 204 4.05 7.32 7.87
CA VAL A 204 3.26 6.28 7.21
C VAL A 204 3.11 5.06 8.12
N ALA A 205 1.93 4.46 8.11
CA ALA A 205 1.67 3.25 8.90
C ALA A 205 2.69 2.15 8.55
N MET A 206 3.29 1.53 9.57
CA MET A 206 4.31 0.51 9.35
C MET A 206 3.71 -0.72 8.64
N PRO A 207 4.38 -1.24 7.60
CA PRO A 207 4.03 -2.51 6.98
C PRO A 207 3.87 -3.64 7.99
N GLN A 208 2.82 -4.47 7.82
CA GLN A 208 2.57 -5.61 8.69
C GLN A 208 3.78 -6.56 8.74
N TYR A 209 4.46 -6.72 7.60
CA TYR A 209 5.71 -7.48 7.49
C TYR A 209 6.78 -7.06 8.50
N TYR A 210 6.89 -5.76 8.83
CA TYR A 210 7.80 -5.27 9.86
C TYR A 210 7.19 -5.37 11.25
N LYS A 211 5.92 -5.00 11.42
CA LYS A 211 5.21 -5.10 12.71
C LYS A 211 5.34 -6.50 13.32
N ASP A 212 5.15 -7.54 12.52
CA ASP A 212 5.24 -8.93 12.97
C ASP A 212 6.65 -9.41 13.30
N ARG A 213 7.69 -8.70 12.89
CA ARG A 213 9.10 -9.02 13.17
C ARG A 213 9.69 -8.16 14.28
N ILE A 214 9.17 -6.94 14.44
CA ILE A 214 9.62 -6.01 15.46
C ILE A 214 8.93 -6.29 16.79
N PHE A 215 7.61 -6.46 16.78
CA PHE A 215 6.80 -6.51 18.01
C PHE A 215 6.30 -7.93 18.30
N ASP A 216 6.39 -8.32 19.56
CA ASP A 216 5.66 -9.48 20.10
C ASP A 216 4.19 -9.13 20.36
N ASP A 217 3.40 -10.11 20.83
CA ASP A 217 1.97 -9.92 21.06
C ASP A 217 1.66 -8.96 22.21
N ALA A 218 2.54 -8.85 23.21
CA ALA A 218 2.38 -7.92 24.33
C ALA A 218 2.63 -6.48 23.88
N MET A 219 3.70 -6.25 23.11
CA MET A 219 3.99 -4.95 22.49
C MET A 219 2.87 -4.53 21.52
N LYS A 220 2.34 -5.47 20.71
CA LYS A 220 1.21 -5.17 19.82
C LYS A 220 -0.04 -4.74 20.59
N LEU A 221 -0.30 -5.36 21.75
CA LEU A 221 -1.40 -4.97 22.62
C LEU A 221 -1.18 -3.56 23.20
N ALA A 222 0.00 -3.30 23.78
CA ALA A 222 0.35 -2.00 24.34
C ALA A 222 0.30 -0.88 23.28
N ILE A 223 0.74 -1.14 22.05
CA ILE A 223 0.60 -0.21 20.91
C ILE A 223 -0.88 0.06 20.61
N SER A 224 -1.72 -0.98 20.62
CA SER A 224 -3.15 -0.83 20.36
C SER A 224 -3.82 0.03 21.43
N GLU A 225 -3.51 -0.21 22.70
CA GLU A 225 -4.03 0.57 23.84
C GLU A 225 -3.59 2.03 23.76
N LYS A 226 -2.29 2.28 23.53
CA LYS A 226 -1.73 3.62 23.31
C LYS A 226 -2.42 4.34 22.16
N ASN A 227 -2.62 3.68 21.03
CA ASN A 227 -3.28 4.28 19.87
C ASN A 227 -4.76 4.58 20.13
N THR A 228 -5.46 3.73 20.89
CA THR A 228 -6.85 3.98 21.31
C THR A 228 -6.93 5.18 22.24
N ALA A 229 -6.02 5.29 23.22
CA ALA A 229 -5.98 6.44 24.13
C ALA A 229 -5.76 7.75 23.35
N LEU A 230 -4.75 7.79 22.46
CA LEU A 230 -4.48 8.97 21.63
C LEU A 230 -5.65 9.36 20.72
N LEU A 231 -6.40 8.38 20.19
CA LEU A 231 -7.60 8.64 19.39
C LEU A 231 -8.73 9.21 20.24
N ASN A 232 -8.92 8.68 21.45
CA ASN A 232 -9.95 9.17 22.36
C ASN A 232 -9.64 10.62 22.79
N ASP A 233 -8.38 10.91 23.14
CA ASP A 233 -7.95 12.26 23.51
C ASP A 233 -8.20 13.25 22.36
N ALA A 234 -7.83 12.90 21.13
CA ALA A 234 -8.06 13.75 19.96
C ALA A 234 -9.56 13.99 19.67
N VAL A 235 -10.43 12.99 19.92
CA VAL A 235 -11.88 13.15 19.80
C VAL A 235 -12.43 14.06 20.89
N ILE A 236 -11.90 13.98 22.10
CA ILE A 236 -12.29 14.88 23.20
C ILE A 236 -11.93 16.32 22.83
N ASP A 237 -10.69 16.57 22.41
CA ASP A 237 -10.25 17.91 21.98
C ASP A 237 -11.14 18.47 20.86
N GLU A 238 -11.51 17.64 19.88
CA GLU A 238 -12.39 18.02 18.78
C GLU A 238 -13.81 18.39 19.26
N LEU A 239 -14.37 17.62 20.21
CA LEU A 239 -15.67 17.90 20.81
C LEU A 239 -15.65 19.19 21.66
N GLU A 240 -14.54 19.47 22.33
CA GLU A 240 -14.36 20.71 23.08
C GLU A 240 -14.32 21.92 22.14
N GLU A 241 -13.54 21.86 21.05
CA GLU A 241 -13.52 22.90 20.00
C GLU A 241 -14.92 23.16 19.42
N ASP A 242 -15.64 22.09 19.07
CA ASP A 242 -16.99 22.19 18.50
C ASP A 242 -17.99 22.81 19.51
N ASN A 243 -17.89 22.46 20.79
CA ASN A 243 -18.74 23.03 21.84
C ASN A 243 -18.47 24.53 22.05
N GLU A 244 -17.21 24.95 22.07
CA GLU A 244 -16.84 26.37 22.16
C GLU A 244 -17.36 27.15 20.96
N TYR A 245 -17.14 26.64 19.74
CA TYR A 245 -17.64 27.24 18.51
C TYR A 245 -19.17 27.38 18.50
N GLN A 246 -19.90 26.34 18.91
CA GLN A 246 -21.36 26.41 18.98
C GLN A 246 -21.84 27.40 20.03
N LYS A 247 -21.18 27.46 21.20
CA LYS A 247 -21.53 28.39 22.27
C LYS A 247 -21.35 29.85 21.83
N GLU A 248 -20.31 30.13 21.06
CA GLU A 248 -20.05 31.46 20.51
C GLU A 248 -21.06 31.83 19.42
N ASN A 249 -21.34 30.94 18.48
CA ASN A 249 -22.27 31.22 17.38
C ASN A 249 -23.74 31.26 17.82
N ARG A 250 -24.15 30.50 18.85
CA ARG A 250 -25.50 30.61 19.43
C ARG A 250 -25.80 31.98 19.99
N LYS A 251 -24.80 32.74 20.47
CA LYS A 251 -24.99 34.13 20.93
C LYS A 251 -25.41 35.07 19.79
N ASN A 252 -25.07 34.71 18.55
CA ASN A 252 -25.34 35.50 17.35
C ASN A 252 -26.66 35.10 16.66
N VAL A 253 -27.38 34.09 17.18
CA VAL A 253 -28.69 33.69 16.64
C VAL A 253 -29.79 34.58 17.26
N PRO A 254 -30.59 35.31 16.47
CA PRO A 254 -31.67 36.15 16.98
C PRO A 254 -32.69 35.35 17.80
N ARG A 255 -33.22 35.94 18.88
CA ARG A 255 -34.26 35.29 19.71
C ARG A 255 -35.49 34.95 18.85
N GLY A 256 -35.92 33.69 18.92
CA GLY A 256 -37.10 33.19 18.18
C GLY A 256 -36.79 32.54 16.82
N THR A 257 -35.52 32.50 16.40
CA THR A 257 -35.11 31.82 15.16
C THR A 257 -34.53 30.43 15.46
N PHE A 258 -35.09 29.38 14.85
CA PHE A 258 -34.51 28.02 14.90
C PHE A 258 -33.55 27.83 13.73
N ILE A 259 -32.28 28.17 13.93
CA ILE A 259 -31.20 27.87 12.98
C ILE A 259 -30.28 26.85 13.65
N SER A 260 -30.14 25.66 13.06
CA SER A 260 -29.13 24.70 13.50
C SER A 260 -27.74 25.18 13.04
N VAL A 261 -26.89 25.56 13.99
CA VAL A 261 -25.50 25.92 13.72
C VAL A 261 -24.72 24.61 13.49
N PRO A 262 -24.15 24.37 12.29
CA PRO A 262 -23.29 23.22 12.05
C PRO A 262 -22.07 23.24 12.97
N SER A 263 -21.51 22.07 13.29
CA SER A 263 -20.25 22.03 14.06
C SER A 263 -19.08 22.61 13.25
N LEU A 264 -18.03 23.06 13.94
CA LEU A 264 -16.85 23.63 13.29
C LEU A 264 -16.20 22.58 12.38
N HIS A 265 -16.16 21.33 12.84
CA HIS A 265 -15.66 20.23 12.02
C HIS A 265 -16.50 20.00 10.77
N GLN A 266 -17.84 19.97 10.88
CA GLN A 266 -18.72 19.80 9.72
C GLN A 266 -18.48 20.89 8.67
N GLN A 267 -18.29 22.14 9.10
CA GLN A 267 -17.94 23.23 8.18
C GLN A 267 -16.59 23.01 7.50
N ARG A 268 -15.56 22.56 8.25
CA ARG A 268 -14.23 22.25 7.68
C ARG A 268 -14.30 21.14 6.63
N VAL A 269 -15.10 20.10 6.88
CA VAL A 269 -15.34 19.00 5.93
C VAL A 269 -16.04 19.51 4.68
N ASP A 270 -17.14 20.24 4.83
CA ASP A 270 -17.89 20.81 3.71
C ASP A 270 -17.01 21.74 2.86
N ASP A 271 -16.17 22.56 3.49
CA ASP A 271 -15.21 23.43 2.81
C ASP A 271 -14.13 22.65 2.05
N TYR A 272 -13.63 21.56 2.64
CA TYR A 272 -12.67 20.69 1.97
C TYR A 272 -13.30 20.02 0.74
N GLU A 273 -14.51 19.48 0.87
CA GLU A 273 -15.24 18.87 -0.23
C GLU A 273 -15.54 19.86 -1.35
N ARG A 274 -15.98 21.09 -1.00
CA ARG A 274 -16.15 22.19 -1.97
C ARG A 274 -14.85 22.49 -2.72
N LYS A 275 -13.72 22.56 -2.02
CA LYS A 275 -12.40 22.78 -2.64
C LYS A 275 -12.00 21.63 -3.57
N GLN A 276 -12.25 20.38 -3.18
CA GLN A 276 -11.98 19.21 -4.03
C GLN A 276 -12.84 19.21 -5.29
N ILE A 277 -14.15 19.48 -5.16
CA ILE A 277 -15.07 19.59 -6.29
C ILE A 277 -14.65 20.72 -7.22
N ALA A 278 -14.29 21.90 -6.69
CA ALA A 278 -13.83 23.02 -7.50
C ALA A 278 -12.54 22.69 -8.28
N ASN A 279 -11.61 21.95 -7.68
CA ASN A 279 -10.39 21.50 -8.35
C ASN A 279 -10.67 20.47 -9.45
N LEU A 280 -11.60 19.54 -9.23
CA LEU A 280 -12.05 18.58 -10.23
C LEU A 280 -12.71 19.29 -11.42
N THR A 281 -13.56 20.29 -11.16
CA THR A 281 -14.27 21.07 -12.19
C THR A 281 -13.36 22.01 -12.98
N LYS A 282 -12.26 22.50 -12.38
CA LYS A 282 -11.22 23.25 -13.12
C LYS A 282 -10.44 22.36 -14.08
N ASN A 283 -10.16 21.12 -13.67
CA ASN A 283 -9.42 20.17 -14.51
C ASN A 283 -10.24 19.59 -15.67
N THR A 284 -11.58 19.61 -15.60
CA THR A 284 -12.48 19.18 -16.69
C THR A 284 -12.81 20.28 -17.70
N LYS A 285 -12.46 21.56 -17.43
CA LYS A 285 -12.64 22.67 -18.38
C LYS A 285 -11.41 22.94 -19.27
N LEU A 286 -10.38 22.10 -19.18
CA LEU A 286 -9.15 22.15 -20.00
C LEU A 286 -9.06 21.00 -21.02
N SER A 287 -10.19 20.34 -21.32
CA SER A 287 -10.32 19.39 -22.43
C SER A 287 -11.09 19.99 -23.59
#